data_AF-A0A1B1ZX64-F1
#
_entry.id   AF-A0A1B1ZX64-F1
#
_cell.length_a   1.000
_cell.length_b   1.000
_cell.length_c   1.000
_cell.angle_alpha   90.00
_cell.angle_beta   90.00
_cell.angle_gamma   90.00
#
_symmetry.space_group_name_H-M   'P 1'
#
loop_
_entity.id
_entity.type
_entity.pdbx_description
1 polymer ?
#
loop_
_entity_poly.entity_id
_entity_poly.type
_entity_poly.pdbx_seq_one_letter_code
_entity_poly.pdbx_strand_id
1 'polypeptide(L)'
;MTALARRRRARVEIGDRAVALFLVGERVFAFDDVCIHKGRSLSRGVVWQGRVVCPAHQWAFDPGTGRAEGRDECQPVHDVAVIDGVVHVDPHPRRTEEI
;
A
#
# COMPACT_ATOMS: atom_id res chain seq x y z
N MET A 1 1.59 -17.62 0.88
CA MET A 1 1.84 -16.78 2.10
C MET A 1 3.30 -16.51 2.49
N THR A 2 4.33 -17.14 1.94
CA THR A 2 5.71 -17.09 2.52
C THR A 2 6.51 -15.80 2.26
N ALA A 3 6.27 -15.09 1.15
CA ALA A 3 7.09 -13.92 0.77
C ALA A 3 6.73 -12.65 1.58
N LEU A 4 5.43 -12.33 1.68
CA LEU A 4 4.97 -11.12 2.38
C LEU A 4 5.14 -11.26 3.91
N ALA A 5 4.96 -12.45 4.46
CA ALA A 5 5.15 -12.72 5.88
C ALA A 5 6.57 -12.40 6.38
N ARG A 6 7.60 -12.65 5.55
CA ARG A 6 9.00 -12.38 5.92
C ARG A 6 9.41 -10.91 5.80
N ARG A 7 9.00 -10.26 4.70
CA ARG A 7 9.46 -8.88 4.38
C ARG A 7 8.49 -7.80 4.82
N ARG A 8 7.26 -8.18 5.20
CA ARG A 8 6.09 -7.34 5.50
C ARG A 8 5.70 -6.35 4.41
N ARG A 9 6.33 -6.45 3.24
CA ARG A 9 6.02 -5.66 2.04
C ARG A 9 6.51 -6.36 0.79
N ALA A 10 5.90 -6.04 -0.34
CA ALA A 10 6.34 -6.48 -1.66
C ALA A 10 5.93 -5.46 -2.72
N ARG A 11 6.60 -5.50 -3.87
CA ARG A 11 6.18 -4.82 -5.09
C ARG A 11 5.72 -5.88 -6.07
N VAL A 12 4.57 -5.66 -6.70
CA VAL A 12 4.03 -6.52 -7.75
C VAL A 12 3.65 -5.66 -8.96
N GLU A 13 3.72 -6.25 -10.15
CA GLU A 13 3.23 -5.63 -11.38
C GLU A 13 1.89 -6.25 -11.72
N ILE A 14 0.89 -5.42 -11.99
CA ILE A 14 -0.44 -5.83 -12.45
C ILE A 14 -0.72 -5.05 -13.74
N GLY A 15 -0.52 -5.70 -14.89
CA GLY A 15 -0.53 -5.00 -16.16
C GLY A 15 0.61 -3.98 -16.24
N ASP A 16 0.26 -2.71 -16.45
CA ASP A 16 1.16 -1.56 -16.47
C ASP A 16 1.30 -0.85 -15.12
N ARG A 17 0.62 -1.34 -14.07
CA ARG A 17 0.61 -0.74 -12.74
C ARG A 17 1.54 -1.46 -11.77
N ALA A 18 2.36 -0.66 -11.10
CA ALA A 18 3.17 -1.09 -9.97
C ALA A 18 2.39 -0.93 -8.67
N VAL A 19 2.17 -2.02 -7.94
CA VAL A 19 1.44 -2.03 -6.66
C VAL A 19 2.37 -2.40 -5.51
N ALA A 20 2.29 -1.63 -4.43
CA ALA A 20 2.98 -1.90 -3.17
C ALA A 20 2.05 -2.61 -2.19
N LEU A 21 2.41 -3.85 -1.84
CA LEU A 21 1.74 -4.62 -0.80
C LEU A 21 2.41 -4.39 0.54
N PHE A 22 1.62 -4.29 1.61
CA PHE A 22 2.10 -4.20 2.99
C PHE A 22 1.31 -5.14 3.90
N LEU A 23 2.00 -5.84 4.78
CA LEU A 23 1.41 -6.62 5.86
C LEU A 23 1.44 -5.77 7.15
N VAL A 24 0.31 -5.18 7.50
CA VAL A 24 0.14 -4.35 8.71
C VAL A 24 -0.66 -5.16 9.74
N GLY A 25 -0.03 -5.50 10.86
CA GLY A 25 -0.56 -6.55 11.74
C GLY A 25 -0.67 -7.86 10.96
N GLU A 26 -1.88 -8.41 10.87
CA GLU A 26 -2.21 -9.63 10.12
C GLU A 26 -2.95 -9.34 8.80
N ARG A 27 -3.24 -8.06 8.51
CA ARG A 27 -3.99 -7.66 7.32
C ARG A 27 -3.06 -7.19 6.21
N VAL A 28 -3.40 -7.55 4.97
CA VAL A 28 -2.70 -7.10 3.77
C VAL A 28 -3.40 -5.88 3.21
N PHE A 29 -2.60 -4.87 2.84
CA PHE A 29 -3.04 -3.64 2.21
C PHE A 29 -2.25 -3.41 0.94
N ALA A 30 -2.83 -2.70 -0.02
CA ALA A 30 -2.24 -2.44 -1.32
C ALA A 30 -2.39 -0.97 -1.70
N PHE A 31 -1.31 -0.38 -2.19
CA PHE A 31 -1.26 0.98 -2.71
C PHE A 31 -0.72 0.98 -4.13
N ASP A 32 -1.02 2.02 -4.92
CA ASP A 32 -0.10 2.38 -6.01
C ASP A 32 1.32 2.50 -5.42
N ASP A 33 2.33 1.91 -6.06
CA ASP A 33 3.70 1.93 -5.54
C ASP A 33 4.32 3.32 -5.61
N VAL A 34 3.80 4.20 -6.45
CA VAL A 34 4.32 5.55 -6.66
C VAL A 34 3.71 6.51 -5.63
N CYS A 35 4.52 6.95 -4.67
CA CYS A 35 4.07 7.89 -3.63
C CYS A 35 3.58 9.22 -4.25
N ILE A 36 2.36 9.66 -3.91
CA ILE A 36 1.72 10.89 -4.42
C ILE A 36 2.54 12.17 -4.19
N HIS A 37 3.45 12.20 -3.22
CA HIS A 37 4.23 13.40 -2.93
C HIS A 37 5.25 13.72 -4.03
N LYS A 38 6.19 12.81 -4.29
CA LYS A 38 7.31 13.01 -5.24
C LYS A 38 7.73 11.71 -5.95
N GLY A 39 6.80 10.78 -6.10
CA GLY A 39 6.95 9.59 -6.95
C GLY A 39 7.89 8.49 -6.45
N ARG A 40 8.28 8.50 -5.17
CA ARG A 40 9.13 7.44 -4.63
C ARG A 40 8.35 6.12 -4.47
N SER A 41 8.99 5.01 -4.83
CA SER A 41 8.48 3.65 -4.59
C SER A 41 8.20 3.40 -3.10
N LEU A 42 6.93 3.17 -2.75
CA LEU A 42 6.44 2.89 -1.41
C LEU A 42 6.86 1.51 -0.93
N SER A 43 6.95 0.51 -1.80
CA SER A 43 7.44 -0.83 -1.45
C SER A 43 8.89 -0.83 -0.94
N ARG A 44 9.64 0.27 -1.13
CA ARG A 44 10.95 0.52 -0.49
C ARG A 44 10.86 1.14 0.91
N GLY A 45 9.67 1.50 1.35
CA GLY A 45 9.35 2.05 2.66
C GLY A 45 9.19 1.02 3.76
N VAL A 46 8.53 1.41 4.84
CA VAL A 46 8.34 0.59 6.04
C VAL A 46 6.93 0.71 6.59
N VAL A 47 6.52 -0.28 7.38
CA VAL A 47 5.36 -0.14 8.27
C VAL A 47 5.87 0.31 9.63
N TRP A 48 5.41 1.46 10.11
CA TRP A 48 5.78 2.01 11.42
C TRP A 48 4.52 2.49 12.14
N GLN A 49 4.33 2.04 13.39
CA GLN A 49 3.15 2.40 14.21
C GLN A 49 1.80 2.23 13.47
N GLY A 50 1.67 1.16 12.68
CA GLY A 50 0.45 0.88 11.90
C GLY A 50 0.27 1.73 10.64
N ARG A 51 1.22 2.60 10.30
CA ARG A 51 1.23 3.43 9.09
C ARG A 51 2.19 2.88 8.04
N VAL A 52 1.88 3.10 6.76
CA VAL A 52 2.84 2.91 5.67
C VAL A 52 3.63 4.19 5.49
N VAL A 53 4.95 4.12 5.64
CA VAL A 53 5.85 5.28 5.65
C VAL A 53 6.76 5.24 4.42
N CYS A 54 6.67 6.30 3.60
CA CYS A 54 7.49 6.52 2.43
C CYS A 54 8.98 6.67 2.81
N PRO A 55 9.92 6.00 2.12
CA PRO A 55 11.33 5.98 2.52
C PRO A 55 12.09 7.29 2.24
N ALA A 56 11.52 8.21 1.45
CA ALA A 56 12.20 9.45 1.06
C ALA A 56 11.98 10.58 2.07
N HIS A 57 10.72 11.01 2.22
CA HIS A 57 10.35 12.18 3.03
C HIS A 57 9.38 11.82 4.15
N GLN A 58 9.30 10.54 4.50
CA GLN A 58 8.56 10.04 5.66
C GLN A 58 7.06 10.38 5.68
N TRP A 59 6.45 10.63 4.51
CA TRP A 59 4.99 10.70 4.42
C TRP A 59 4.41 9.38 4.91
N ALA A 60 3.57 9.47 5.93
CA ALA A 60 2.90 8.35 6.56
C ALA A 60 1.44 8.32 6.11
N PHE A 61 0.98 7.14 5.71
CA PHE A 61 -0.36 6.93 5.18
C PHE A 61 -1.11 5.94 6.07
N ASP A 62 -2.39 6.21 6.27
CA ASP A 62 -3.31 5.20 6.78
C ASP A 62 -3.45 4.06 5.75
N PRO A 63 -3.18 2.79 6.12
CA PRO A 63 -3.20 1.68 5.17
C PRO A 63 -4.59 1.35 4.62
N GLY A 64 -5.65 1.69 5.37
CA GLY A 64 -7.03 1.41 5.01
C GLY A 64 -7.62 2.45 4.07
N THR A 65 -7.29 3.72 4.26
CA THR A 65 -7.88 4.87 3.53
C THR A 65 -6.88 5.56 2.61
N GLY A 66 -5.59 5.38 2.82
CA GLY A 66 -4.53 6.08 2.11
C GLY A 66 -4.36 7.54 2.49
N ARG A 67 -5.15 8.06 3.42
CA ARG A 67 -5.02 9.44 3.91
C ARG A 67 -3.61 9.68 4.46
N ALA A 68 -2.96 10.73 3.96
CA ALA A 68 -1.68 11.18 4.47
C ALA A 68 -1.85 11.89 5.81
N GLU A 69 -0.98 11.57 6.76
CA GLU A 69 -1.04 12.15 8.11
C GLU A 69 -0.85 13.68 8.09
N GLY A 70 -1.79 14.40 8.70
CA GLY A 70 -1.80 15.86 8.76
C GLY A 70 -2.07 16.55 7.42
N ARG A 71 -2.67 15.85 6.45
CA ARG A 71 -2.91 16.35 5.09
C ARG A 71 -4.26 15.89 4.55
N ASP A 72 -4.71 16.57 3.50
CA ASP A 72 -5.96 16.25 2.80
C ASP A 72 -5.75 15.35 1.56
N GLU A 73 -4.50 14.99 1.24
CA GLU A 73 -4.21 14.09 0.12
C GLU A 73 -4.29 12.60 0.53
N CYS A 74 -4.74 11.76 -0.40
CA CYS A 74 -4.78 10.30 -0.23
C CYS A 74 -3.88 9.60 -1.25
N GLN A 75 -3.05 8.67 -0.77
CA GLN A 75 -2.39 7.69 -1.63
C GLN A 75 -3.45 6.73 -2.21
N PRO A 76 -3.44 6.44 -3.53
CA PRO A 76 -4.38 5.50 -4.13
C PRO A 76 -4.26 4.10 -3.50
N VAL A 77 -5.39 3.56 -3.03
CA VAL A 77 -5.48 2.26 -2.34
C VAL A 77 -6.23 1.27 -3.22
N HIS A 78 -5.77 0.03 -3.26
CA HIS A 78 -6.45 -1.05 -3.97
C HIS A 78 -7.21 -1.96 -2.99
N ASP A 79 -8.31 -2.54 -3.46
CA ASP A 79 -8.98 -3.60 -2.73
C ASP A 79 -8.16 -4.89 -2.75
N VAL A 80 -8.13 -5.55 -1.60
CA VAL A 80 -7.35 -6.77 -1.38
C VAL A 80 -8.23 -7.84 -0.76
N ALA A 81 -8.20 -9.03 -1.35
CA ALA A 81 -8.76 -10.24 -0.76
C ALA A 81 -7.65 -11.28 -0.57
N VAL A 82 -7.67 -11.99 0.55
CA VAL A 82 -6.76 -13.12 0.79
C VAL A 82 -7.59 -14.40 0.77
N ILE A 83 -7.38 -15.22 -0.25
CA ILE A 83 -8.13 -16.47 -0.50
C ILE A 83 -7.10 -17.60 -0.54
N ASP A 84 -7.25 -18.60 0.33
CA ASP A 84 -6.33 -19.75 0.43
C ASP A 84 -4.84 -19.35 0.52
N GLY A 85 -4.56 -18.24 1.20
CA GLY A 85 -3.19 -17.71 1.37
C GLY A 85 -2.57 -17.09 0.11
N VAL A 86 -3.39 -16.81 -0.90
CA VAL A 86 -3.08 -16.02 -2.09
C VAL A 86 -3.65 -14.62 -1.94
N VAL A 87 -2.85 -13.61 -2.27
CA VAL A 87 -3.27 -12.20 -2.24
C VAL A 87 -3.82 -11.85 -3.61
N HIS A 88 -5.10 -11.52 -3.67
CA HIS A 88 -5.79 -10.98 -4.83
C HIS A 88 -5.92 -9.46 -4.66
N VAL A 89 -5.65 -8.72 -5.72
CA VAL A 89 -5.68 -7.25 -5.72
C VAL A 89 -6.55 -6.80 -6.89
N ASP A 90 -7.49 -5.87 -6.65
CA ASP A 90 -8.17 -5.19 -7.75
C ASP A 90 -7.15 -4.27 -8.46
N PRO A 91 -6.91 -4.44 -9.77
CA PRO A 91 -5.99 -3.57 -10.50
C PRO A 91 -6.39 -2.08 -10.49
N HIS A 92 -7.66 -1.77 -10.19
CA HIS A 92 -8.14 -0.39 -10.10
C HIS A 92 -8.08 0.08 -8.64
N PRO A 93 -7.44 1.22 -8.36
CA PRO A 93 -7.51 1.80 -7.03
C PRO A 93 -8.95 2.24 -6.74
N ARG A 94 -9.37 2.12 -5.48
CA ARG A 94 -10.66 2.64 -5.00
C ARG A 94 -10.80 4.10 -5.35
N ARG A 95 -11.99 4.51 -5.77
CA ARG A 95 -12.25 5.92 -6.04
C ARG A 95 -12.19 6.69 -4.73
N THR A 96 -11.71 7.93 -4.77
CA THR A 96 -11.60 8.76 -3.57
C THR A 96 -12.95 9.00 -2.89
N GLU A 97 -14.06 8.88 -3.62
CA GLU A 97 -15.42 8.97 -3.06
C GLU A 97 -15.85 7.73 -2.25
N GLU A 98 -15.08 6.65 -2.30
CA GLU A 98 -15.39 5.35 -1.67
C GLU A 98 -14.54 5.09 -0.42
N ILE A 99 -13.83 6.12 0.07
CA ILE A 99 -12.85 6.06 1.16
C ILE A 99 -13.33 6.82 2.39
#